data_AF-A0A7V4PMC1-F1
#
_entry.id   AF-A0A7V4PMC1-F1
#
_cell.length_a   1.000
_cell.length_b   1.000
_cell.length_c   1.000
_cell.angle_alpha   90.00
_cell.angle_beta   90.00
_cell.angle_gamma   90.00
#
_symmetry.space_group_name_H-M   'P 1'
#
loop_
_entity.id
_entity.type
_entity.pdbx_description
1 polymer ?
#
loop_
_entity_poly.entity_id
_entity_poly.type
_entity_poly.pdbx_seq_one_letter_code
_entity_poly.pdbx_strand_id
1 'polypeptide(L)' 'MEIFLQLFITGILVGSIYALVALGWTLIYKCSGVLNLAMGELTLIGAYLCLTLYHLGIPFI' A
#
# COMPACT_ATOMS: atom_id res chain seq x y z
N MET A 1 -21.44 -18.77 0.28
CA MET A 1 -20.04 -19.11 0.65
C MET A 1 -19.03 -18.33 -0.20
N GLU A 2 -19.29 -18.19 -1.51
CA GLU A 2 -18.52 -17.33 -2.43
C GLU A 2 -18.19 -15.92 -1.91
N ILE A 3 -19.20 -15.15 -1.49
CA ILE A 3 -19.00 -13.76 -1.02
C ILE A 3 -18.10 -13.68 0.22
N PHE A 4 -18.23 -14.62 1.15
CA PHE A 4 -17.39 -14.65 2.35
C PHE A 4 -15.92 -14.90 1.98
N LEU A 5 -15.67 -15.86 1.10
CA LEU A 5 -14.32 -16.19 0.65
C LEU A 5 -13.70 -15.03 -0.15
N GLN A 6 -14.49 -14.39 -1.01
CA GLN A 6 -14.06 -13.20 -1.77
C GLN A 6 -13.67 -12.06 -0.82
N LEU A 7 -14.54 -11.70 0.13
CA LEU A 7 -14.25 -10.63 1.10
C LEU A 7 -13.05 -10.95 1.98
N PHE A 8 -12.88 -12.21 2.38
CA PHE A 8 -11.73 -12.65 3.16
C PHE A 8 -10.42 -12.48 2.39
N ILE A 9 -10.38 -12.92 1.13
CA ILE A 9 -9.20 -12.79 0.27
C ILE A 9 -8.91 -11.31 -0.03
N THR A 10 -9.94 -10.53 -0.37
CA THR A 10 -9.81 -9.07 -0.59
C THR A 10 -9.31 -8.37 0.68
N GLY A 11 -9.80 -8.75 1.85
CA GLY A 11 -9.34 -8.22 3.13
C GLY A 11 -7.86 -8.51 3.40
N ILE A 12 -7.41 -9.73 3.11
CA ILE A 12 -5.98 -10.09 3.21
C ILE A 12 -5.14 -9.30 2.21
N LEU A 13 -5.59 -9.17 0.95
CA LEU A 13 -4.88 -8.41 -0.07
C LEU A 13 -4.67 -6.96 0.35
N VAL A 14 -5.76 -6.28 0.75
CA VAL A 14 -5.71 -4.89 1.20
C VAL A 14 -4.88 -4.74 2.48
N GLY A 15 -5.07 -5.64 3.45
CA GLY A 15 -4.29 -5.65 4.69
C GLY A 15 -2.79 -5.85 4.46
N SER A 16 -2.41 -6.68 3.49
CA SER A 16 -1.01 -6.94 3.13
C SER A 16 -0.33 -5.69 2.56
N ILE A 17 -1.05 -4.89 1.77
CA ILE A 17 -0.54 -3.61 1.23
C ILE A 17 -0.24 -2.65 2.39
N TYR A 18 -1.18 -2.48 3.33
CA TYR A 18 -0.96 -1.62 4.49
C TYR A 18 0.15 -2.13 5.42
N ALA A 19 0.23 -3.45 5.62
CA ALA A 19 1.30 -4.07 6.39
C ALA A 19 2.68 -3.81 5.76
N LEU A 20 2.79 -3.87 4.43
CA LEU A 20 4.04 -3.58 3.72
C LEU A 20 4.46 -2.12 3.87
N VAL A 21 3.51 -1.19 3.81
CA VAL A 21 3.77 0.25 4.04
C VAL A 21 4.27 0.49 5.47
N ALA A 22 3.61 -0.10 6.47
CA ALA A 22 4.05 -0.01 7.86
C ALA A 22 5.44 -0.64 8.08
N LEU A 23 5.73 -1.76 7.42
CA LEU A 23 7.02 -2.42 7.47
C LEU A 23 8.13 -1.52 6.89
N GLY A 24 7.89 -0.82 5.79
CA GLY A 24 8.82 0.17 5.25
C GLY A 24 9.16 1.28 6.25
N TRP A 25 8.15 1.83 6.95
CA TRP A 25 8.36 2.85 7.99
C TRP A 25 9.21 2.32 9.15
N THR A 26 8.88 1.13 9.65
CA THR A 26 9.61 0.52 10.78
C THR A 26 11.05 0.17 10.43
N LEU A 27 11.33 -0.31 9.21
CA LEU A 27 12.69 -0.59 8.76
C LEU A 27 13.55 0.67 8.68
N ILE A 28 13.02 1.75 8.10
CA ILE A 28 13.76 3.01 7.99
C ILE A 28 14.10 3.53 9.38
N TYR A 29 13.11 3.59 10.28
CA TYR A 29 13.34 4.06 11.65
C TYR A 29 14.35 3.18 12.40
N LYS A 30 14.26 1.86 12.25
CA LYS A 30 15.16 0.91 12.91
C LYS A 30 16.61 1.03 12.43
N CYS A 31 16.82 1.31 11.14
CA CYS A 31 18.16 1.45 10.58
C CYS A 31 18.76 2.85 10.78
N SER A 32 17.95 3.92 10.71
CA SER A 32 18.43 5.29 10.80
C SER A 32 18.46 5.86 12.21
N GLY A 33 17.59 5.37 13.11
CA GLY A 33 17.34 5.98 14.42
C GLY A 33 16.64 7.35 14.34
N VAL A 34 16.22 7.78 13.15
CA VAL A 34 15.59 9.09 12.89
C VAL A 34 14.22 8.88 12.24
N LEU A 35 13.23 9.64 12.73
CA LEU A 35 11.89 9.67 12.14
C LEU A 35 11.94 10.34 10.76
N ASN A 36 11.67 9.57 9.70
CA ASN A 36 11.62 10.09 8.33
C ASN A 36 10.18 10.48 7.94
N LEU A 37 9.90 11.78 7.89
CA LEU A 37 8.58 12.31 7.49
C LEU A 37 8.31 12.26 5.98
N ALA A 38 9.35 12.09 5.15
CA ALA A 38 9.20 11.99 3.69
C ALA A 38 8.55 10.68 3.24
N MET A 39 8.42 9.70 4.14
CA MET A 39 7.84 8.39 3.81
C MET A 39 6.32 8.48 3.53
N GLY A 40 5.65 9.53 4.04
CA GLY A 40 4.29 9.88 3.65
C GLY A 40 4.19 10.32 2.19
N GLU A 41 5.11 11.18 1.74
CA GLU A 41 5.18 11.63 0.32
C GLU A 41 5.56 10.47 -0.62
N LEU A 42 6.42 9.56 -0.16
CA LEU A 42 6.79 8.35 -0.92
C LEU A 42 5.57 7.44 -1.17
N THR A 43 4.67 7.34 -0.20
CA THR A 43 3.40 6.61 -0.36
C THR A 43 2.48 7.31 -1.38
N LEU A 44 2.51 8.64 -1.42
CA LEU A 44 1.75 9.46 -2.37
C LEU A 44 2.17 9.19 -3.83
N ILE A 45 3.46 8.96 -4.10
CA ILE A 45 3.96 8.59 -5.42
C ILE A 45 3.30 7.30 -5.91
N GLY A 46 3.17 6.29 -5.04
CA GLY A 46 2.45 5.04 -5.37
C GLY A 46 0.99 5.28 -5.73
N ALA A 47 0.31 6.18 -5.00
CA ALA A 47 -1.07 6.56 -5.29
C ALA A 47 -1.22 7.25 -6.65
N TYR A 48 -0.34 8.21 -6.98
CA TYR A 48 -0.34 8.87 -8.28
C TYR A 48 -0.01 7.92 -9.44
N LEU A 49 0.88 6.96 -9.22
CA LEU A 49 1.19 5.93 -10.21
C LEU A 49 -0.05 5.06 -10.49
N CYS A 50 -0.75 4.61 -9.45
CA CYS A 50 -2.03 3.90 -9.61
C CYS A 50 -3.08 4.74 -10.35
N LEU A 51 -3.23 6.02 -9.98
CA LEU A 51 -4.17 6.94 -10.65
C LEU A 51 -3.85 7.09 -12.14
N THR A 52 -2.56 7.20 -12.47
CA THR A 52 -2.11 7.33 -13.86
C THR A 52 -2.40 6.06 -14.67
N LEU A 53 -2.14 4.89 -14.10
CA LEU A 53 -2.46 3.60 -14.74
C LEU A 53 -3.98 3.45 -14.96
N TYR A 54 -4.77 3.87 -13.98
CA TYR A 54 -6.23 3.88 -14.09
C TYR A 54 -6.71 4.80 -15.23
N HIS A 55 -6.17 6.01 -15.33
CA HIS A 55 -6.46 6.91 -16.45
C HIS A 55 -6.04 6.35 -17.82
N LEU A 56 -5.04 5.46 -17.86
CA LEU A 56 -4.61 4.77 -19.08
C LEU A 56 -5.53 3.59 -19.47
N GLY A 57 -6.60 3.35 -18.70
CA GLY A 57 -7.56 2.28 -18.96
C GLY A 57 -7.19 0.93 -18.32
N ILE A 58 -6.16 0.89 -17.48
CA ILE A 58 -5.85 -0.30 -16.70
C ILE A 58 -6.87 -0.39 -15.55
N PRO A 59 -7.64 -1.49 -15.43
CA PRO A 59 -8.62 -1.61 -14.37
C PRO A 59 -7.91 -1.58 -13.01
N PHE A 60 -8.42 -0.73 -12.12
CA PHE A 60 -8.16 -0.91 -10.69
C PHE A 60 -8.88 -2.18 -10.26
N ILE A 61 -8.28 -2.94 -9.33
CA ILE A 61 -8.85 -4.23 -8.91
C ILE A 61 -10.28 -4.09 -8.39
#